data_AF-A0A9Q9HYR0-F1
#
_entry.id   AF-A0A9Q9HYR0-F1
#
_cell.length_a   1.000
_cell.length_b   1.000
_cell.length_c   1.000
_cell.angle_alpha   90.00
_cell.angle_beta   90.00
_cell.angle_gamma   90.00
#
_symmetry.space_group_name_H-M   'P 1'
#
loop_
_entity.id
_entity.type
_entity.pdbx_description
1 polymer ?
#
loop_
_entity_poly.entity_id
_entity_poly.type
_entity_poly.pdbx_seq_one_letter_code
_entity_poly.pdbx_strand_id
1 'polypeptide(L)'
;MEIRKTLPDQTGVNLSLEHCQFSINSTKNNETSEQLALSRLEADLTSFKFDSVGIRTVSDGRAILTIKAKPVSDRQLDQAEALVALVPEEMRSKRGSTLTMIPNDGPVTITKPLAADESGVLERSTLKDLLEQPNGRLSFHLSSVVRITEEVEAPAPPQPHKDAPGFHKFAQEIQADDRLNNYSLSLVYVGAEPDPDSLFVAGLSFPPQLQFITPSVDKAKELARTIMHYGQTNCR
;
A
#
# COMPACT_ATOMS: atom_id res chain seq x y z
N MET A 1 14.68 -24.82 11.68
CA MET A 1 15.02 -24.94 10.25
C MET A 1 14.44 -23.72 9.57
N GLU A 2 15.19 -22.62 9.55
CA GLU A 2 14.78 -21.37 8.92
C GLU A 2 14.87 -21.52 7.40
N ILE A 3 13.74 -21.40 6.70
CA ILE A 3 13.75 -21.34 5.24
C ILE A 3 13.93 -19.87 4.87
N ARG A 4 15.17 -19.36 4.95
CA ARG A 4 15.55 -18.14 4.22
C ARG A 4 15.67 -18.51 2.74
N LYS A 5 14.54 -18.53 2.03
CA LYS A 5 14.55 -18.49 0.57
C LYS A 5 14.58 -17.04 0.14
N THR A 6 15.76 -16.43 0.20
CA THR A 6 16.07 -15.29 -0.65
C THR A 6 16.09 -15.85 -2.07
N LEU A 7 15.04 -15.63 -2.85
CA LEU A 7 15.07 -15.85 -4.29
C LEU A 7 15.93 -14.71 -4.87
N PRO A 8 17.15 -14.96 -5.37
CA PRO A 8 17.88 -13.93 -6.08
C PRO A 8 17.30 -13.89 -7.49
N ASP A 9 16.74 -12.76 -7.92
CA ASP A 9 16.47 -12.59 -9.34
C ASP A 9 16.53 -11.13 -9.80
N GLN A 10 16.93 -10.98 -11.05
CA GLN A 10 17.39 -9.76 -11.74
C GLN A 10 16.33 -8.68 -11.96
N THR A 11 15.33 -8.59 -11.08
CA THR A 11 14.11 -7.78 -11.23
C THR A 11 13.99 -6.67 -10.21
N GLY A 12 14.97 -6.51 -9.32
CA GLY A 12 14.91 -5.53 -8.23
C GLY A 12 13.83 -5.85 -7.18
N VAL A 13 13.27 -7.06 -7.19
CA VAL A 13 12.24 -7.52 -6.25
C VAL A 13 12.84 -8.51 -5.24
N ASN A 14 12.68 -8.22 -3.95
CA ASN A 14 13.03 -9.08 -2.85
C ASN A 14 11.76 -9.53 -2.13
N LEU A 15 11.58 -10.85 -1.99
CA LEU A 15 10.46 -11.47 -1.29
C LEU A 15 11.00 -12.19 -0.07
N SER A 16 10.36 -11.99 1.09
CA SER A 16 10.69 -12.72 2.31
C SER A 16 9.43 -13.13 3.05
N LEU A 17 9.54 -14.26 3.75
CA LEU A 17 8.48 -14.83 4.57
C LEU A 17 9.13 -15.45 5.80
N GLU A 18 9.08 -14.73 6.91
CA GLU A 18 9.65 -15.16 8.19
C GLU A 18 8.51 -15.31 9.21
N HIS A 19 8.27 -16.54 9.67
CA HIS A 19 7.09 -16.90 10.46
C HIS A 19 5.78 -16.47 9.78
N CYS A 20 5.11 -15.44 10.29
CA CYS A 20 3.90 -14.90 9.70
C CYS A 20 4.08 -13.50 9.14
N GLN A 21 5.32 -13.01 9.08
CA GLN A 21 5.63 -11.74 8.44
C GLN A 21 5.95 -11.99 6.96
N PHE A 22 5.10 -11.47 6.09
CA PHE A 22 5.33 -11.47 4.65
C PHE A 22 5.79 -10.09 4.21
N SER A 23 6.94 -10.03 3.54
CA SER A 23 7.53 -8.78 3.09
C SER A 23 7.92 -8.84 1.63
N ILE A 24 7.52 -7.80 0.88
CA ILE A 24 7.91 -7.57 -0.51
C ILE A 24 8.60 -6.22 -0.56
N ASN A 25 9.79 -6.17 -1.12
CA ASN A 25 10.46 -4.94 -1.49
C ASN A 25 10.73 -4.97 -2.99
N SER A 26 10.47 -3.88 -3.69
CA SER A 26 10.65 -3.77 -5.13
C SER A 26 11.30 -2.43 -5.44
N THR A 27 12.31 -2.46 -6.30
CA THR A 27 12.97 -1.29 -6.88
C THR A 27 12.94 -1.43 -8.38
N LYS A 28 12.33 -0.45 -9.06
CA LYS A 28 12.24 -0.43 -10.52
C LYS A 28 12.78 0.89 -11.04
N ASN A 29 13.84 0.80 -11.82
CA ASN A 29 14.38 1.93 -12.58
C ASN A 29 13.79 1.89 -13.98
N ASN A 30 13.17 2.99 -14.39
CA ASN A 30 12.76 3.19 -15.77
C ASN A 30 13.75 4.14 -16.43
N GLU A 31 14.74 3.59 -17.12
CA GLU A 31 15.78 4.35 -17.82
C GLU A 31 15.20 5.27 -18.90
N THR A 32 14.10 4.88 -19.54
CA THR A 32 13.46 5.68 -20.60
C THR A 32 12.76 6.93 -20.06
N SER A 33 12.25 6.88 -18.83
CA SER A 33 11.55 8.01 -18.21
C SER A 33 12.33 8.68 -17.08
N GLU A 34 13.58 8.27 -16.86
CA GLU A 34 14.39 8.69 -15.70
C GLU A 34 13.60 8.65 -14.39
N GLN A 35 12.98 7.52 -14.09
CA GLN A 35 12.18 7.36 -12.86
C GLN A 35 12.66 6.19 -12.04
N LEU A 36 12.71 6.41 -10.73
CA LEU A 36 12.91 5.39 -9.71
C LEU A 36 11.59 5.13 -9.00
N ALA A 37 11.10 3.89 -9.05
CA ALA A 37 9.94 3.44 -8.29
C ALA A 37 10.37 2.45 -7.20
N LEU A 38 10.08 2.81 -5.96
CA LEU A 38 10.27 1.96 -4.78
C LEU A 38 8.90 1.50 -4.30
N SER A 39 8.78 0.22 -3.95
CA SER A 39 7.57 -0.31 -3.32
C SER A 39 7.93 -1.25 -2.19
N ARG A 40 7.19 -1.17 -1.09
CA ARG A 40 7.31 -2.05 0.06
C ARG A 40 5.93 -2.50 0.52
N LEU A 41 5.78 -3.80 0.74
CA LEU A 41 4.63 -4.39 1.40
C LEU A 41 5.14 -5.13 2.61
N GLU A 42 4.56 -4.84 3.77
CA GLU A 42 4.73 -5.60 5.01
C GLU A 42 3.34 -6.09 5.42
N ALA A 43 3.19 -7.39 5.64
CA ALA A 43 1.90 -7.97 6.02
C ALA A 43 2.07 -9.06 7.08
N ASP A 44 1.38 -8.89 8.20
CA ASP A 44 1.21 -9.96 9.18
C ASP A 44 0.11 -10.92 8.71
N LEU A 45 0.52 -12.09 8.23
CA LEU A 45 -0.34 -13.14 7.72
C LEU A 45 -1.39 -13.61 8.74
N THR A 46 -1.13 -13.49 10.05
CA THR A 46 -2.15 -13.83 11.08
C THR A 46 -3.40 -12.97 10.97
N SER A 47 -3.32 -11.80 10.33
CA SER A 47 -4.43 -10.88 10.08
C SER A 47 -5.33 -11.30 8.92
N PHE A 48 -5.06 -12.43 8.24
CA PHE A 48 -5.77 -12.85 7.04
C PHE A 48 -6.47 -14.21 7.20
N LYS A 49 -7.55 -14.39 6.44
CA LYS A 49 -8.31 -15.64 6.39
C LYS A 49 -7.72 -16.56 5.33
N PHE A 50 -7.28 -17.74 5.76
CA PHE A 50 -6.73 -18.78 4.89
C PHE A 50 -7.69 -19.94 4.64
N ASP A 51 -8.97 -19.80 4.99
CA ASP A 51 -10.04 -20.76 4.69
C ASP A 51 -10.61 -20.57 3.27
N SER A 52 -10.49 -19.37 2.73
CA SER A 52 -11.06 -18.97 1.45
C SER A 52 -10.26 -17.85 0.80
N VAL A 53 -10.29 -17.81 -0.53
CA VAL A 53 -9.69 -16.74 -1.34
C VAL A 53 -10.70 -16.28 -2.40
N GLY A 54 -10.57 -15.04 -2.85
CA GLY A 54 -11.25 -14.55 -4.04
C GLY A 54 -10.34 -14.68 -5.26
N ILE A 55 -10.84 -15.20 -6.38
CA ILE A 55 -10.13 -15.14 -7.67
C ILE A 55 -11.07 -14.48 -8.67
N ARG A 56 -10.62 -13.40 -9.30
CA ARG A 56 -11.34 -12.72 -10.38
C ARG A 56 -10.49 -12.66 -11.64
N THR A 57 -11.10 -12.87 -12.79
CA THR A 57 -10.42 -12.72 -14.08
C THR A 57 -10.37 -11.24 -14.48
N VAL A 58 -9.32 -10.86 -15.18
CA VAL A 58 -9.13 -9.54 -15.80
C VAL A 58 -9.33 -9.70 -17.31
N SER A 59 -9.77 -8.65 -17.99
CA SER A 59 -10.14 -8.67 -19.42
C SER A 59 -9.04 -9.18 -20.35
N ASP A 60 -7.77 -9.11 -19.94
CA ASP A 60 -6.59 -9.57 -20.70
C ASP A 60 -6.19 -11.03 -20.41
N GLY A 61 -7.06 -11.80 -19.74
CA GLY A 61 -6.84 -13.21 -19.42
C GLY A 61 -6.04 -13.45 -18.13
N ARG A 62 -5.48 -12.40 -17.52
CA ARG A 62 -4.86 -12.49 -16.19
C ARG A 62 -5.92 -12.75 -15.12
N ALA A 63 -5.47 -13.14 -13.93
CA ALA A 63 -6.34 -13.30 -12.77
C ALA A 63 -5.77 -12.59 -11.54
N ILE A 64 -6.67 -12.08 -10.71
CA ILE A 64 -6.34 -11.43 -9.44
C ILE A 64 -6.81 -12.33 -8.31
N LEU A 65 -5.84 -12.86 -7.57
CA LEU A 65 -6.05 -13.56 -6.30
C LEU A 65 -6.15 -12.52 -5.18
N THR A 66 -7.15 -12.62 -4.32
CA THR A 66 -7.37 -11.75 -3.16
C THR A 66 -7.52 -12.60 -1.91
N ILE A 67 -6.74 -12.30 -0.88
CA ILE A 67 -6.85 -12.92 0.44
C ILE A 67 -7.66 -11.97 1.34
N LYS A 68 -8.71 -12.48 1.97
CA LYS A 68 -9.60 -11.67 2.81
C LYS A 68 -8.94 -11.42 4.16
N ALA A 69 -9.06 -10.20 4.68
CA ALA A 69 -8.65 -9.90 6.06
C ALA A 69 -9.59 -10.58 7.08
N LYS A 70 -9.05 -10.87 8.26
CA LYS A 70 -9.84 -11.14 9.49
C LYS A 70 -10.45 -9.81 9.99
N PRO A 71 -11.43 -9.87 10.92
CA PRO A 71 -11.87 -8.68 11.64
C PRO A 71 -10.68 -7.95 12.28
N VAL A 72 -10.82 -6.64 12.45
CA VAL A 72 -9.77 -5.78 13.03
C VAL A 72 -9.42 -6.27 14.44
N SER A 73 -8.14 -6.53 14.67
CA SER A 73 -7.60 -6.91 15.99
C SER A 73 -7.11 -5.69 16.77
N ASP A 74 -6.97 -5.82 18.10
CA ASP A 74 -6.39 -4.76 18.93
C ASP A 74 -4.98 -4.38 18.48
N ARG A 75 -4.17 -5.35 18.05
CA ARG A 75 -2.84 -5.10 17.48
C ARG A 75 -2.91 -4.21 16.24
N GLN A 76 -3.89 -4.43 15.36
CA GLN A 76 -4.06 -3.57 14.19
C GLN A 76 -4.52 -2.16 14.56
N LEU A 77 -5.27 -2.00 15.66
CA LEU A 77 -5.62 -0.68 16.19
C LEU A 77 -4.40 0.03 16.77
N ASP A 78 -3.55 -0.67 17.53
CA ASP A 78 -2.29 -0.11 18.06
C ASP A 78 -1.38 0.37 16.93
N GLN A 79 -1.31 -0.39 15.83
CA GLN A 79 -0.58 -0.01 14.64
C GLN A 79 -1.20 1.20 13.93
N ALA A 80 -2.52 1.27 13.85
CA ALA A 80 -3.21 2.43 13.27
C ALA A 80 -2.93 3.70 14.07
N GLU A 81 -2.97 3.63 15.40
CA GLU A 81 -2.63 4.73 16.29
C GLU A 81 -1.17 5.18 16.13
N ALA A 82 -0.23 4.22 16.11
CA ALA A 82 1.18 4.50 15.87
C ALA A 82 1.40 5.16 14.50
N LEU A 83 0.71 4.68 13.45
CA LEU A 83 0.79 5.24 12.12
C LEU A 83 0.28 6.69 12.09
N VAL A 84 -0.88 6.96 12.70
CA VAL A 84 -1.46 8.31 12.77
C VAL A 84 -0.56 9.27 13.54
N ALA A 85 0.10 8.80 14.60
CA ALA A 85 1.04 9.60 15.38
C ALA A 85 2.27 10.07 14.58
N LEU A 86 2.65 9.34 13.52
CA LEU A 86 3.76 9.70 12.62
C LEU A 86 3.34 10.64 11.48
N VAL A 87 2.04 10.89 11.28
CA VAL A 87 1.59 11.77 10.19
C VAL A 87 2.13 13.19 10.41
N PRO A 88 2.81 13.81 9.43
CA PRO A 88 3.34 15.17 9.57
C PRO A 88 2.25 16.21 9.82
N GLU A 89 2.54 17.25 10.60
CA GLU A 89 1.59 18.31 10.96
C GLU A 89 1.01 19.01 9.73
N GLU A 90 1.83 19.21 8.70
CA GLU A 90 1.45 19.83 7.43
C GLU A 90 0.42 18.97 6.66
N MET A 91 0.34 17.66 6.94
CA MET A 91 -0.64 16.76 6.35
C MET A 91 -1.91 16.64 7.20
N ARG A 92 -1.80 16.77 8.53
CA ARG A 92 -2.95 16.67 9.47
C ARG A 92 -3.98 17.78 9.25
N SER A 93 -3.53 18.96 8.87
CA SER A 93 -4.38 20.16 8.73
C SER A 93 -5.04 20.30 7.34
N LYS A 94 -4.71 19.42 6.38
CA LYS A 94 -5.20 19.55 5.00
C LYS A 94 -6.57 18.92 4.80
N ARG A 95 -7.56 19.75 4.47
CA ARG A 95 -8.88 19.32 4.00
C ARG A 95 -8.77 18.92 2.52
N GLY A 96 -8.45 17.66 2.23
CA GLY A 96 -8.34 17.13 0.88
C GLY A 96 -9.30 15.97 0.66
N SER A 97 -10.51 16.23 0.18
CA SER A 97 -11.44 15.18 -0.24
C SER A 97 -11.20 14.87 -1.72
N THR A 98 -11.11 13.59 -2.08
CA THR A 98 -11.31 13.17 -3.48
C THR A 98 -12.33 12.04 -3.48
N LEU A 99 -13.49 12.29 -4.06
CA LEU A 99 -14.48 11.26 -4.36
C LEU A 99 -14.01 10.51 -5.60
N THR A 100 -13.59 9.25 -5.47
CA THR A 100 -13.29 8.40 -6.62
C THR A 100 -14.51 7.55 -6.94
N MET A 101 -15.19 7.86 -8.05
CA MET A 101 -16.28 7.04 -8.59
C MET A 101 -15.72 5.94 -9.50
N ILE A 102 -16.09 4.68 -9.25
CA ILE A 102 -15.82 3.55 -10.15
C ILE A 102 -17.16 2.85 -10.48
N PRO A 103 -17.78 3.07 -11.66
CA PRO A 103 -18.91 2.27 -12.15
C PRO A 103 -18.41 1.05 -12.96
N ASN A 104 -19.03 -0.15 -12.99
CA ASN A 104 -20.47 -0.46 -12.92
C ASN A 104 -20.86 -1.74 -12.12
N ASP A 105 -19.95 -2.45 -11.44
CA ASP A 105 -20.30 -3.69 -10.70
C ASP A 105 -19.58 -3.82 -9.33
N GLY A 106 -19.35 -2.73 -8.60
CA GLY A 106 -18.57 -2.77 -7.35
C GLY A 106 -18.97 -1.76 -6.27
N PRO A 107 -18.51 -1.96 -5.01
CA PRO A 107 -18.82 -1.09 -3.88
C PRO A 107 -18.21 0.30 -4.03
N VAL A 108 -18.99 1.33 -3.69
CA VAL A 108 -18.55 2.73 -3.62
C VAL A 108 -17.51 2.88 -2.50
N THR A 109 -16.33 3.42 -2.83
CA THR A 109 -15.33 3.81 -1.83
C THR A 109 -15.49 5.30 -1.53
N ILE A 110 -15.77 5.64 -0.27
CA ILE A 110 -15.85 7.03 0.17
C ILE A 110 -14.55 7.37 0.90
N THR A 111 -13.71 8.22 0.29
CA THR A 111 -12.53 8.76 0.95
C THR A 111 -12.94 9.95 1.82
N LYS A 112 -12.76 9.83 3.13
CA LYS A 112 -12.92 10.94 4.07
C LYS A 112 -11.53 11.43 4.50
N PRO A 113 -11.33 12.75 4.70
CA PRO A 113 -10.11 13.22 5.33
C PRO A 113 -9.96 12.55 6.70
N LEU A 114 -8.71 12.31 7.09
CA LEU A 114 -8.39 11.93 8.45
C LEU A 114 -8.85 13.10 9.34
N ALA A 115 -10.01 12.98 9.97
CA ALA A 115 -10.57 14.06 10.77
C ALA A 115 -9.75 14.15 12.06
N ALA A 116 -8.69 14.95 12.03
CA ALA A 116 -8.10 15.50 13.22
C ALA A 116 -9.12 16.46 13.84
N ASP A 117 -9.51 16.21 15.08
CA ASP A 117 -9.95 17.30 15.95
C ASP A 117 -8.81 18.35 16.05
N GLU A 118 -9.04 19.48 16.73
CA GLU A 118 -8.00 20.51 16.91
C GLU A 118 -6.72 19.98 17.61
N SER A 119 -6.75 18.76 18.16
CA SER A 119 -5.61 18.10 18.81
C SER A 119 -4.78 17.21 17.88
N GLY A 120 -5.25 16.90 16.66
CA GLY A 120 -4.52 16.04 15.74
C GLY A 120 -4.55 14.55 16.11
N VAL A 121 -5.39 14.14 17.06
CA VAL A 121 -5.47 12.77 17.57
C VAL A 121 -6.77 12.13 17.10
N LEU A 122 -6.67 11.00 16.40
CA LEU A 122 -7.84 10.16 16.13
C LEU A 122 -8.11 9.26 17.32
N GLU A 123 -9.34 9.27 17.83
CA GLU A 123 -9.75 8.30 18.84
C GLU A 123 -9.70 6.86 18.31
N ARG A 124 -9.29 5.92 19.18
CA ARG A 124 -9.25 4.49 18.88
C ARG A 124 -10.59 3.94 18.38
N SER A 125 -11.69 4.40 18.95
CA SER A 125 -13.07 4.10 18.53
C SER A 125 -13.30 4.47 17.07
N THR A 126 -12.88 5.66 16.67
CA THR A 126 -12.97 6.15 15.29
C THR A 126 -12.11 5.32 14.34
N LEU A 127 -10.89 4.96 14.76
CA LEU A 127 -10.01 4.08 13.98
C LEU A 127 -10.62 2.70 13.77
N LYS A 128 -11.23 2.14 14.82
CA LYS A 128 -11.92 0.86 14.75
C LYS A 128 -13.10 0.91 13.79
N ASP A 129 -13.98 1.88 13.95
CA ASP A 129 -15.17 2.05 13.10
C ASP A 129 -14.80 2.26 11.62
N LEU A 130 -13.66 2.92 11.35
CA LEU A 130 -13.14 3.09 10.00
C LEU A 130 -12.61 1.77 9.43
N LEU A 131 -11.77 1.06 10.19
CA LEU A 131 -11.09 -0.15 9.71
C LEU A 131 -12.03 -1.36 9.61
N GLU A 132 -13.13 -1.40 10.37
CA GLU A 132 -14.14 -2.46 10.30
C GLU A 132 -15.08 -2.33 9.09
N GLN A 133 -15.10 -1.18 8.42
CA GLN A 133 -15.91 -1.01 7.21
C GLN A 133 -15.41 -1.94 6.08
N PRO A 134 -16.31 -2.34 5.16
CA PRO A 134 -15.89 -3.02 3.93
C PRO A 134 -14.84 -2.20 3.17
N ASN A 135 -13.63 -2.74 3.02
CA ASN A 135 -12.46 -2.06 2.44
C ASN A 135 -11.93 -0.85 3.24
N GLY A 136 -12.31 -0.74 4.52
CA GLY A 136 -11.82 0.26 5.45
C GLY A 136 -10.31 0.24 5.55
N ARG A 137 -9.69 1.40 5.33
CA ARG A 137 -8.23 1.57 5.37
C ARG A 137 -7.87 3.02 5.64
N LEU A 138 -6.73 3.23 6.27
CA LEU A 138 -6.02 4.49 6.25
C LEU A 138 -5.22 4.56 4.95
N SER A 139 -5.33 5.68 4.23
CA SER A 139 -4.61 5.89 2.98
C SER A 139 -4.05 7.29 2.91
N PHE A 140 -2.78 7.40 2.54
CA PHE A 140 -2.08 8.67 2.34
C PHE A 140 -1.55 8.70 0.93
N HIS A 141 -1.83 9.79 0.20
CA HIS A 141 -1.46 9.91 -1.20
C HIS A 141 -0.82 11.25 -1.48
N LEU A 142 0.26 11.21 -2.25
CA LEU A 142 0.90 12.36 -2.87
C LEU A 142 0.81 12.14 -4.38
N SER A 143 0.27 13.11 -5.11
CA SER A 143 0.24 13.07 -6.57
C SER A 143 0.58 14.45 -7.12
N SER A 144 1.53 14.52 -8.04
CA SER A 144 1.78 15.72 -8.83
C SER A 144 0.61 16.01 -9.77
N VAL A 145 0.23 17.28 -9.91
CA VAL A 145 -0.76 17.71 -10.91
C VAL A 145 -0.06 17.92 -12.24
N VAL A 146 -0.37 17.11 -13.25
CA VAL A 146 0.03 17.39 -14.63
C VAL A 146 -0.93 18.43 -15.20
N ARG A 147 -0.44 19.64 -15.46
CA ARG A 147 -1.23 20.66 -16.15
C ARG A 147 -1.19 20.36 -17.64
N ILE A 148 -2.31 19.95 -18.20
CA ILE A 148 -2.48 19.85 -19.65
C ILE A 148 -2.83 21.26 -20.13
N THR A 149 -1.88 21.91 -20.82
CA THR A 149 -2.15 23.15 -21.54
C THR A 149 -2.81 22.80 -22.87
N GLU A 150 -3.76 23.62 -23.32
CA GLU A 150 -4.53 23.40 -24.57
C GLU A 150 -3.66 23.53 -25.85
N GLU A 151 -2.40 23.93 -25.71
CA GLU A 151 -1.45 24.02 -26.81
C GLU A 151 -0.76 22.67 -27.11
N VAL A 152 -0.45 22.43 -28.39
CA VAL A 152 0.10 21.19 -28.99
C VAL A 152 1.51 20.83 -28.47
N GLU A 153 2.01 21.48 -27.41
CA GLU A 153 3.26 21.11 -26.78
C GLU A 153 3.11 19.84 -25.94
N ALA A 154 4.16 19.02 -25.94
CA ALA A 154 4.22 17.85 -25.09
C ALA A 154 3.98 18.28 -23.63
N PRO A 155 3.17 17.54 -22.85
CA PRO A 155 2.90 17.89 -21.47
C PRO A 155 4.22 18.03 -20.71
N ALA A 156 4.38 19.13 -19.97
CA ALA A 156 5.56 19.37 -19.16
C ALA A 156 5.83 18.17 -18.23
N PRO A 157 7.10 17.83 -17.97
CA PRO A 157 7.43 16.73 -17.07
C PRO A 157 6.77 16.94 -15.70
N PRO A 158 6.31 15.86 -15.04
CA PRO A 158 5.67 15.98 -13.73
C PRO A 158 6.62 16.66 -12.75
N GLN A 159 6.13 17.71 -12.10
CA GLN A 159 6.89 18.40 -11.06
C GLN A 159 6.59 17.78 -9.69
N PRO A 160 7.62 17.54 -8.87
CA PRO A 160 7.44 17.12 -7.48
C PRO A 160 6.48 18.04 -6.72
N HIS A 161 5.66 17.45 -5.86
CA HIS A 161 4.70 18.22 -5.07
C HIS A 161 5.43 18.94 -3.93
N LYS A 162 4.96 20.12 -3.49
CA LYS A 162 5.59 20.87 -2.38
C LYS A 162 5.67 20.11 -1.05
N ASP A 163 4.85 19.06 -0.88
CA ASP A 163 4.85 18.22 0.31
C ASP A 163 5.74 16.97 0.16
N ALA A 164 6.44 16.83 -0.97
CA ALA A 164 7.31 15.70 -1.27
C ALA A 164 8.34 15.40 -0.16
N PRO A 165 9.07 16.41 0.38
CA PRO A 165 10.01 16.15 1.48
C PRO A 165 9.33 15.64 2.75
N GLY A 166 8.15 16.18 3.08
CA GLY A 166 7.36 15.75 4.23
C GLY A 166 6.87 14.31 4.09
N PHE A 167 6.39 13.92 2.91
CA PHE A 167 5.96 12.55 2.64
C PHE A 167 7.14 11.57 2.63
N HIS A 168 8.28 11.97 2.06
CA HIS A 168 9.50 11.18 2.09
C HIS A 168 9.91 10.87 3.54
N LYS A 169 9.95 11.89 4.40
CA LYS A 169 10.29 11.72 5.82
C LYS A 169 9.30 10.79 6.54
N PHE A 170 8.00 11.01 6.33
CA PHE A 170 6.95 10.15 6.88
C PHE A 170 7.14 8.68 6.48
N ALA A 171 7.46 8.42 5.21
CA ALA A 171 7.73 7.08 4.71
C ALA A 171 8.95 6.44 5.39
N GLN A 172 10.03 7.20 5.60
CA GLN A 172 11.21 6.73 6.34
C GLN A 172 10.90 6.39 7.80
N GLU A 173 10.12 7.24 8.48
CA GLU A 173 9.70 7.01 9.87
C GLU A 173 8.87 5.73 10.01
N ILE A 174 7.94 5.48 9.07
CA ILE A 174 7.16 4.23 9.03
C ILE A 174 8.07 3.02 8.80
N GLN A 175 9.01 3.11 7.86
CA GLN A 175 9.91 2.01 7.54
C GLN A 175 10.87 1.66 8.68
N ALA A 176 11.16 2.62 9.57
CA ALA A 176 12.03 2.45 10.73
C ALA A 176 11.29 2.02 12.00
N ASP A 177 9.95 2.07 12.03
CA ASP A 177 9.16 1.69 13.19
C ASP A 177 8.76 0.21 13.14
N ASP A 178 9.46 -0.62 13.92
CA ASP A 178 9.20 -2.08 13.99
C ASP A 178 7.78 -2.44 14.47
N ARG A 179 7.06 -1.50 15.09
CA ARG A 179 5.65 -1.72 15.46
C ARG A 179 4.76 -1.76 14.22
N LEU A 180 5.14 -1.06 13.15
CA LEU A 180 4.39 -0.96 11.91
C LEU A 180 4.84 -2.05 10.92
N ASN A 181 4.13 -3.18 10.91
CA ASN A 181 4.48 -4.32 10.07
C ASN A 181 3.34 -4.81 9.17
N ASN A 182 2.35 -3.95 8.95
CA ASN A 182 1.13 -4.29 8.21
C ASN A 182 0.72 -3.10 7.32
N TYR A 183 1.55 -2.73 6.35
CA TYR A 183 1.33 -1.60 5.44
C TYR A 183 1.77 -1.91 4.00
N SER A 184 1.29 -1.11 3.05
CA SER A 184 1.81 -1.07 1.68
C SER A 184 2.19 0.36 1.33
N LEU A 185 3.41 0.55 0.87
CA LEU A 185 4.05 1.82 0.53
C LEU A 185 4.55 1.78 -0.92
N SER A 186 4.31 2.84 -1.67
CA SER A 186 4.83 3.05 -3.02
C SER A 186 5.34 4.48 -3.13
N LEU A 187 6.55 4.66 -3.64
CA LEU A 187 7.23 5.95 -3.81
C LEU A 187 7.79 6.01 -5.22
N VAL A 188 7.55 7.10 -5.95
CA VAL A 188 8.07 7.30 -7.30
C VAL A 188 8.75 8.66 -7.40
N TYR A 189 10.02 8.61 -7.77
CA TYR A 189 10.94 9.73 -7.84
C TYR A 189 11.27 10.07 -9.29
N VAL A 190 11.50 11.35 -9.55
CA VAL A 190 12.21 11.79 -10.75
C VAL A 190 13.71 11.59 -10.51
N GLY A 191 14.40 11.01 -11.48
CA GLY A 191 15.81 10.64 -11.39
C GLY A 191 16.04 9.20 -10.97
N ALA A 192 17.33 8.84 -10.88
CA ALA A 192 17.78 7.48 -10.58
C ALA A 192 17.95 7.19 -9.07
N GLU A 193 17.88 8.23 -8.23
CA GLU A 193 18.12 8.14 -6.79
C GLU A 193 16.95 8.69 -5.99
N PRO A 194 16.72 8.18 -4.76
CA PRO A 194 15.63 8.64 -3.91
C PRO A 194 15.96 9.99 -3.27
N ASP A 195 15.66 11.07 -3.99
CA ASP A 195 15.76 12.45 -3.50
C ASP A 195 14.41 12.91 -2.92
N PRO A 196 14.35 13.38 -1.65
CA PRO A 196 13.14 13.93 -1.06
C PRO A 196 12.45 15.00 -1.92
N ASP A 197 13.22 15.83 -2.62
CA ASP A 197 12.70 16.92 -3.46
C ASP A 197 12.23 16.43 -4.84
N SER A 198 12.52 15.18 -5.22
CA SER A 198 12.15 14.60 -6.52
C SER A 198 10.95 13.64 -6.47
N LEU A 199 10.41 13.38 -5.26
CA LEU A 199 9.23 12.53 -5.08
C LEU A 199 7.99 13.20 -5.69
N PHE A 200 7.37 12.55 -6.69
CA PHE A 200 6.22 13.13 -7.39
C PHE A 200 4.94 12.28 -7.29
N VAL A 201 5.07 10.99 -6.98
CA VAL A 201 3.95 10.12 -6.62
C VAL A 201 4.30 9.32 -5.38
N ALA A 202 3.40 9.32 -4.40
CA ALA A 202 3.52 8.48 -3.22
C ALA A 202 2.16 7.93 -2.79
N GLY A 203 2.18 6.73 -2.22
CA GLY A 203 0.99 6.07 -1.70
C GLY A 203 1.33 5.21 -0.51
N LEU A 204 0.60 5.35 0.58
CA LEU A 204 0.63 4.46 1.73
C LEU A 204 -0.79 3.96 2.00
N SER A 205 -0.92 2.68 2.33
CA SER A 205 -2.17 2.09 2.79
C SER A 205 -1.97 1.17 3.98
N PHE A 206 -2.91 1.24 4.93
CA PHE A 206 -2.96 0.43 6.15
C PHE A 206 -4.41 0.02 6.48
N PRO A 207 -4.69 -1.26 6.80
CA PRO A 207 -3.85 -2.42 6.52
C PRO A 207 -3.77 -2.67 5.00
N PRO A 208 -2.77 -3.42 4.51
CA PRO A 208 -2.63 -3.74 3.11
C PRO A 208 -3.71 -4.72 2.67
N GLN A 209 -4.12 -4.62 1.40
CA GLN A 209 -4.87 -5.68 0.75
C GLN A 209 -3.89 -6.66 0.11
N LEU A 210 -3.90 -7.92 0.55
CA LEU A 210 -3.11 -8.97 -0.10
C LEU A 210 -3.79 -9.41 -1.41
N GLN A 211 -3.34 -8.80 -2.50
CA GLN A 211 -3.76 -9.10 -3.86
C GLN A 211 -2.56 -9.46 -4.73
N PHE A 212 -2.71 -10.52 -5.53
CA PHE A 212 -1.68 -10.99 -6.44
C PHE A 212 -2.25 -11.06 -7.86
N ILE A 213 -1.61 -10.35 -8.79
CA ILE A 213 -1.89 -10.49 -10.21
C ILE A 213 -1.11 -11.71 -10.71
N THR A 214 -1.80 -12.61 -11.38
CA THR A 214 -1.23 -13.85 -11.94
C THR A 214 -1.53 -13.94 -13.43
N PRO A 215 -0.70 -14.65 -14.21
CA PRO A 215 -0.89 -14.74 -15.66
C PRO A 215 -2.20 -15.43 -16.09
N SER A 216 -2.79 -16.26 -15.23
CA SER A 216 -4.02 -17.00 -15.53
C SER A 216 -4.75 -17.43 -14.25
N VAL A 217 -6.02 -17.81 -14.40
CA VAL A 217 -6.84 -18.36 -13.30
C VAL A 217 -6.22 -19.61 -12.69
N ASP A 218 -5.59 -20.47 -13.51
CA ASP A 218 -4.98 -21.69 -12.99
C ASP A 218 -3.72 -21.40 -12.15
N LYS A 219 -2.95 -20.38 -12.53
CA LYS A 219 -1.84 -19.88 -11.71
C LYS A 219 -2.33 -19.21 -10.42
N ALA A 220 -3.45 -18.49 -10.46
CA ALA A 220 -4.09 -17.99 -9.24
C ALA A 220 -4.49 -19.13 -8.29
N LYS A 221 -5.06 -20.23 -8.81
CA LYS A 221 -5.45 -21.40 -8.00
C LYS A 221 -4.24 -22.12 -7.41
N GLU A 222 -3.16 -22.26 -8.18
CA GLU A 222 -1.91 -22.86 -7.70
C GLU A 222 -1.30 -22.04 -6.54
N LEU A 223 -1.21 -20.72 -6.73
CA LEU A 223 -0.74 -19.79 -5.70
C LEU A 223 -1.64 -19.81 -4.46
N ALA A 224 -2.97 -19.80 -4.66
CA ALA A 224 -3.94 -19.86 -3.58
C ALA A 224 -3.73 -21.10 -2.69
N ARG A 225 -3.62 -22.30 -3.28
CA ARG A 225 -3.38 -23.53 -2.51
C ARG A 225 -2.10 -23.43 -1.68
N THR A 226 -1.04 -22.88 -2.25
CA THR A 226 0.25 -22.72 -1.59
C THR A 226 0.14 -21.78 -0.39
N ILE A 227 -0.41 -20.57 -0.59
CA ILE A 227 -0.52 -19.58 0.49
C ILE A 227 -1.51 -20.03 1.56
N MET A 228 -2.64 -20.63 1.18
CA MET A 228 -3.62 -21.15 2.14
C MET A 228 -3.00 -22.26 3.00
N HIS A 229 -2.29 -23.21 2.40
CA HIS A 229 -1.64 -24.29 3.13
C HIS A 229 -0.59 -23.74 4.11
N TYR A 230 0.23 -22.79 3.66
CA TYR A 230 1.21 -22.13 4.52
C TYR A 230 0.55 -21.42 5.71
N GLY A 231 -0.43 -20.55 5.43
CA GLY A 231 -1.10 -19.76 6.45
C GLY A 231 -1.88 -20.61 7.46
N GLN A 232 -2.52 -21.69 7.02
CA GLN A 232 -3.21 -22.63 7.92
C GLN A 232 -2.25 -23.43 8.81
N THR A 233 -1.05 -23.72 8.34
CA THR A 233 -0.09 -24.55 9.08
C THR A 233 0.76 -23.71 10.04
N ASN A 234 1.09 -22.48 9.65
CA ASN A 234 2.10 -21.67 10.36
C ASN A 234 1.53 -20.40 11.03
N CYS A 235 0.34 -19.92 10.64
CA CYS A 235 -0.16 -18.58 11.00
C CYS A 235 -1.59 -18.58 11.57
N ARG A 236 -1.99 -19.68 12.22
CA ARG A 236 -3.31 -19.81 12.84
C ARG A 236 -3.45 -18.99 14.10
#